data_AF-A0A351DE12-F1
#
_entry.id   AF-A0A351DE12-F1
#
_cell.length_a   1.000
_cell.length_b   1.000
_cell.length_c   1.000
_cell.angle_alpha   90.00
_cell.angle_beta   90.00
_cell.angle_gamma   90.00
#
_symmetry.space_group_name_H-M   'P 1'
#
loop_
_entity.id
_entity.type
_entity.pdbx_description
1 polymer ?
#
loop_
_entity_poly.entity_id
_entity_poly.type
_entity_poly.pdbx_seq_one_letter_code
_entity_poly.pdbx_strand_id
1 'polypeptide(L)' 'IQEGDSFRDDLDADSLALIELVEAIEEELSERSIDFRIDDEDLEELKSVRDAVDYVNSRLG' A
#
# COMPACT_ATOMS: atom_id res chain seq x y z
N ILE A 1 1.33 0.86 15.72
CA ILE A 1 0.98 1.22 14.34
C ILE A 1 0.31 2.58 14.36
N GLN A 2 1.11 3.61 14.08
CA GLN A 2 0.68 4.96 13.77
C GLN A 2 0.79 5.16 12.26
N GLU A 3 0.08 6.13 11.71
CA GLU A 3 0.10 6.42 10.28
C GLU A 3 1.51 6.77 9.77
N GLY A 4 2.35 7.41 10.61
CA GLY A 4 3.72 7.75 10.25
C GLY A 4 4.74 6.62 10.40
N ASP A 5 4.34 5.43 10.87
CA ASP A 5 5.27 4.32 11.06
C ASP A 5 5.79 3.86 9.68
N SER A 6 7.12 3.80 9.54
CA SER A 6 7.76 3.24 8.34
C SER A 6 7.55 1.74 8.28
N PHE A 7 7.23 1.23 7.09
CA PHE A 7 7.11 -0.21 6.87
C PHE A 7 8.39 -0.95 7.22
N ARG A 8 9.54 -0.45 6.77
CA ARG A 8 10.83 -1.11 7.05
C ARG A 8 11.33 -0.82 8.46
N ASP A 9 11.39 0.45 8.84
CA ASP A 9 12.14 0.84 10.04
C ASP A 9 11.34 0.62 11.34
N ASP A 10 10.01 0.75 11.31
CA ASP A 10 9.16 0.68 12.51
C ASP A 10 8.32 -0.60 12.57
N LEU A 11 7.94 -1.16 11.42
CA LEU A 11 7.10 -2.36 11.32
C LEU A 11 7.89 -3.61 10.93
N ASP A 12 9.20 -3.50 10.67
CA ASP A 12 10.09 -4.59 10.26
C ASP A 12 9.55 -5.39 9.05
N ALA A 13 8.84 -4.70 8.16
CA ALA A 13 8.29 -5.27 6.94
C ALA A 13 9.37 -5.30 5.86
N ASP A 14 9.70 -6.52 5.43
CA ASP A 14 10.59 -6.74 4.29
C ASP A 14 9.87 -6.49 2.94
N SER A 15 10.60 -6.66 1.83
CA SER A 15 10.01 -6.48 0.51
C SER A 15 8.89 -7.48 0.19
N LEU A 16 8.92 -8.68 0.79
CA LEU A 16 7.87 -9.67 0.57
C LEU A 16 6.59 -9.27 1.29
N ALA A 17 6.70 -8.80 2.54
CA ALA A 17 5.57 -8.28 3.30
C ALA A 17 4.90 -7.07 2.61
N LEU A 18 5.69 -6.21 1.96
CA LEU A 18 5.16 -5.10 1.17
C LEU A 18 4.41 -5.57 -0.10
N ILE A 19 4.92 -6.60 -0.77
CA ILE A 19 4.22 -7.20 -1.92
C ILE A 19 2.89 -7.80 -1.48
N GLU A 20 2.89 -8.58 -0.39
CA GLU A 20 1.66 -9.18 0.15
C GLU A 20 0.64 -8.12 0.60
N LEU A 21 1.10 -7.01 1.19
CA LEU A 21 0.23 -5.89 1.55
C LEU A 21 -0.44 -5.28 0.31
N VAL A 22 0.32 -5.05 -0.76
CA VAL A 22 -0.23 -4.51 -2.02
C VAL A 22 -1.22 -5.48 -2.63
N GLU A 23 -0.87 -6.77 -2.74
CA GLU A 23 -1.77 -7.78 -3.31
C GLU A 23 -3.09 -7.84 -2.54
N ALA A 24 -3.05 -7.77 -1.21
CA ALA A 24 -4.26 -7.75 -0.38
C ALA A 24 -5.10 -6.48 -0.58
N ILE A 25 -4.47 -5.32 -0.74
CA ILE A 25 -5.17 -4.05 -1.04
C ILE A 25 -5.79 -4.11 -2.43
N GLU A 26 -5.06 -4.60 -3.43
CA GLU A 26 -5.54 -4.76 -4.81
C GLU A 26 -6.71 -5.73 -4.89
N GLU A 27 -6.64 -6.88 -4.21
CA GLU A 27 -7.72 -7.86 -4.16
C GLU A 27 -8.99 -7.25 -3.54
N GLU A 28 -8.89 -6.67 -2.34
CA GLU A 28 -10.02 -6.06 -1.62
C GLU A 28 -10.64 -4.89 -2.39
N LEU A 29 -9.82 -4.05 -3.03
CA LEU A 29 -10.31 -2.91 -3.78
C LEU A 29 -10.81 -3.29 -5.18
N SER A 30 -10.27 -4.33 -5.80
CA SER A 30 -10.77 -4.85 -7.08
C SER A 30 -12.17 -5.44 -6.95
N GLU A 31 -12.56 -5.91 -5.77
CA GLU A 31 -13.95 -6.32 -5.50
C GLU A 31 -14.92 -5.14 -5.42
N ARG A 32 -14.42 -3.94 -5.09
CA ARG A 32 -15.22 -2.76 -4.75
C ARG A 32 -15.13 -1.62 -5.77
N SER A 33 -14.10 -1.62 -6.61
CA SER A 33 -13.75 -0.62 -7.62
C SER A 33 -13.21 -1.34 -8.86
N ILE A 34 -13.56 -0.87 -10.06
CA ILE A 34 -13.10 -1.48 -11.30
C ILE A 34 -11.60 -1.19 -11.48
N ASP A 35 -10.80 -2.27 -11.46
CA ASP A 35 -9.41 -2.31 -11.92
C ASP A 35 -8.41 -1.51 -11.06
N PHE A 36 -8.56 -1.57 -9.73
CA PHE A 36 -7.56 -0.98 -8.83
C PHE A 36 -6.26 -1.80 -8.85
N ARG A 37 -5.17 -1.15 -9.23
CA ARG A 37 -3.83 -1.73 -9.29
C ARG A 37 -2.78 -0.71 -8.87
N ILE A 38 -1.79 -1.14 -8.11
CA ILE A 38 -0.62 -0.37 -7.70
C ILE A 38 0.51 -0.73 -8.67
N ASP A 39 1.12 0.28 -9.28
CA ASP A 39 2.24 0.07 -10.18
C ASP A 39 3.54 -0.20 -9.38
N ASP A 40 4.45 -1.03 -9.90
CA ASP A 40 5.70 -1.39 -9.21
C ASP A 40 6.54 -0.14 -8.85
N GLU A 41 6.52 0.88 -9.71
CA GLU A 41 7.21 2.17 -9.46
C GLU A 41 6.61 2.91 -8.26
N ASP A 42 5.28 2.88 -8.11
CA ASP A 42 4.58 3.52 -6.98
C ASP A 42 4.82 2.73 -5.69
N LEU A 43 4.90 1.40 -5.75
CA LEU A 43 5.20 0.54 -4.60
C LEU A 43 6.57 0.86 -4.00
N GLU A 44 7.58 1.18 -4.82
CA GLU A 44 8.88 1.63 -4.31
C GLU A 44 8.81 2.95 -3.53
N GLU A 45 7.81 3.78 -3.79
CA GLU A 45 7.58 5.05 -3.10
C GLU A 45 6.77 4.91 -1.79
N LEU A 46 6.06 3.79 -1.57
CA LEU A 46 5.28 3.51 -0.36
C LEU A 46 6.19 3.18 0.84
N LYS A 47 6.52 4.19 1.67
CA LYS A 47 7.46 4.04 2.79
C LYS A 47 6.80 3.92 4.15
N SER A 48 5.59 4.43 4.32
CA SER A 48 4.84 4.47 5.56
C SER A 48 3.37 4.08 5.38
N VAL A 49 2.71 3.75 6.49
CA VAL A 49 1.26 3.44 6.50
C VAL A 49 0.45 4.58 5.90
N ARG A 50 0.84 5.82 6.18
CA ARG A 50 0.20 7.02 5.63
C ARG A 50 0.31 7.11 4.12
N ASP A 51 1.49 6.82 3.56
CA ASP A 51 1.69 6.86 2.12
C ASP A 51 0.73 5.89 1.41
N ALA A 52 0.55 4.68 1.96
CA ALA A 52 -0.37 3.69 1.41
C ALA A 52 -1.84 4.15 1.48
N VAL A 53 -2.26 4.73 2.60
CA VAL A 53 -3.62 5.27 2.76
C VAL A 53 -3.87 6.45 1.83
N ASP A 54 -2.93 7.39 1.76
CA ASP A 54 -3.02 8.57 0.91
C ASP A 54 -3.06 8.17 -0.57
N TYR A 55 -2.27 7.16 -0.97
CA TYR A 55 -2.28 6.61 -2.33
C TYR A 55 -3.65 6.04 -2.70
N VAL A 56 -4.20 5.15 -1.86
CA VAL A 56 -5.52 4.53 -2.08
C VAL A 56 -6.61 5.61 -2.17
N ASN A 57 -6.59 6.58 -1.27
CA ASN A 57 -7.54 7.67 -1.28
C ASN A 57 -7.43 8.55 -2.54
N SER A 58 -6.22 8.75 -3.06
CA SER A 58 -6.00 9.52 -4.29
C SER A 58 -6.52 8.83 -5.56
N ARG A 59 -6.52 7.49 -5.58
CA ARG A 59 -7.03 6.69 -6.71
C ARG A 59 -8.54 6.41 -6.63
N LEU A 60 -9.14 6.47 -5.45
CA LEU A 60 -10.59 6.25 -5.25
C LEU A 60 -11.43 7.53 -5.20
N GLY A 61 -10.80 8.71 -5.06
CA GLY A 61 -11.45 10.03 -5.08
C GLY A 61 -11.70 10.55 -6.48
#